data_AF-A0A7R9UTB3-F1
#
_entry.id   AF-A0A7R9UTB3-F1
#
_cell.length_a   1.000
_cell.length_b   1.000
_cell.length_c   1.000
_cell.angle_alpha   90.00
_cell.angle_beta   90.00
_cell.angle_gamma   90.00
#
_symmetry.space_group_name_H-M   'P 1'
#
loop_
_entity.id
_entity.type
_entity.pdbx_description
1 polymer ?
#
loop_
_entity_poly.entity_id
_entity_poly.type
_entity_poly.pdbx_seq_one_letter_code
_entity_poly.pdbx_strand_id
1 'polypeptide(L)'
;STKGRAESLPDADVGSGLKMSTGSNMDVLDGAAGSGLRPRPTPQRPRSKTEKPPHAHAAASLLKRRQSFSHAGQHQQGYLLESSEITEVSAKHFIIEQLLSSPGSLPPPLSTEQVQRNADTMDHSYIKKIPQSLITAPGPDGQLLRKGLLSGATIVFFTPGYEGKRFIYEHAKELGVSTVIIDAAGSWAERLVAEGVIKKFIALNMEQDSEMVLSDALAAIHALKDDPLTGTPIGITTFSELSVPLVARLCNILGLPSSSAEAVDVARNKHTTRRAMKDAGLATVANSLIKTETDIPEAVKAVGFPAVLKPISGAASLGVKKVYDEAGLYAGFAEVKAEMENTIVTSGALVK
;
A
#
# COMPACT_ATOMS: atom_id res chain seq x y z
N SER A 1 -46.98 -34.54 -35.18
CA SER A 1 -47.67 -35.76 -34.73
C SER A 1 -46.78 -36.92 -35.12
N THR A 2 -46.07 -37.57 -34.19
CA THR A 2 -46.64 -38.43 -33.13
C THR A 2 -46.08 -38.15 -31.72
N LYS A 3 -46.72 -38.73 -30.70
CA LYS A 3 -46.36 -38.63 -29.27
C LYS A 3 -45.49 -39.81 -28.82
N GLY A 4 -44.68 -39.63 -27.79
CA GLY A 4 -44.10 -40.68 -26.95
C GLY A 4 -43.70 -40.10 -25.59
N ARG A 5 -44.15 -40.69 -24.48
CA ARG A 5 -43.99 -40.17 -23.11
C ARG A 5 -43.86 -41.33 -22.11
N ALA A 6 -42.84 -41.27 -21.25
CA ALA A 6 -42.67 -41.92 -19.94
C ALA A 6 -41.48 -41.18 -19.27
N GLU A 7 -41.46 -40.73 -18.00
CA GLU A 7 -41.73 -41.41 -16.71
C GLU A 7 -40.72 -42.54 -16.44
N SER A 8 -40.01 -42.66 -15.32
CA SER A 8 -39.89 -41.84 -14.08
C SER A 8 -38.61 -42.24 -13.28
N LEU A 9 -38.24 -41.49 -12.24
CA LEU A 9 -37.13 -41.79 -11.29
C LEU A 9 -37.40 -43.06 -10.44
N PRO A 10 -36.38 -43.66 -9.77
CA PRO A 10 -36.01 -43.27 -8.40
C PRO A 10 -34.48 -43.29 -8.06
N ASP A 11 -34.15 -42.87 -6.84
CA ASP A 11 -32.82 -42.57 -6.30
C ASP A 11 -31.90 -43.75 -5.95
N ALA A 12 -30.58 -43.49 -5.89
CA ALA A 12 -29.67 -44.03 -4.86
C ALA A 12 -28.35 -43.22 -4.71
N ASP A 13 -28.06 -42.86 -3.45
CA ASP A 13 -26.80 -42.44 -2.81
C ASP A 13 -25.59 -43.36 -3.19
N VAL A 14 -24.28 -43.08 -3.05
CA VAL A 14 -23.46 -42.21 -2.17
C VAL A 14 -22.13 -41.89 -2.91
N GLY A 15 -21.48 -40.73 -2.67
CA GLY A 15 -20.14 -40.47 -3.25
C GLY A 15 -19.41 -39.20 -2.82
N SER A 16 -18.75 -39.23 -1.66
CA SER A 16 -17.94 -38.13 -1.10
C SER A 16 -16.80 -37.62 -2.01
N GLY A 17 -16.59 -36.29 -2.10
CA GLY A 17 -15.49 -35.71 -2.87
C GLY A 17 -15.25 -34.21 -2.65
N LEU A 18 -14.97 -33.78 -1.42
CA LEU A 18 -14.60 -32.39 -1.13
C LEU A 18 -13.14 -32.09 -1.56
N LYS A 19 -12.90 -31.06 -2.37
CA LYS A 19 -11.62 -30.33 -2.38
C LYS A 19 -11.80 -28.90 -2.89
N MET A 20 -11.34 -27.94 -2.09
CA MET A 20 -11.31 -26.52 -2.47
C MET A 20 -10.05 -26.20 -3.28
N SER A 21 -10.14 -25.18 -4.14
CA SER A 21 -8.96 -24.44 -4.63
C SER A 21 -9.29 -22.95 -4.71
N THR A 22 -8.28 -22.12 -4.45
CA THR A 22 -8.40 -20.69 -4.15
C THR A 22 -8.41 -19.84 -5.42
N GLY A 23 -9.39 -18.96 -5.58
CA GLY A 23 -9.51 -18.06 -6.73
C GLY A 23 -8.99 -16.65 -6.45
N SER A 24 -8.11 -16.16 -7.33
CA SER A 24 -7.68 -14.77 -7.45
C SER A 24 -8.47 -14.06 -8.56
N ASN A 25 -9.19 -12.99 -8.22
CA ASN A 25 -10.16 -12.33 -9.13
C ASN A 25 -9.62 -11.00 -9.70
N MET A 26 -10.14 -10.54 -10.85
CA MET A 26 -9.66 -9.35 -11.55
C MET A 26 -10.79 -8.44 -12.08
N ASP A 27 -10.52 -7.14 -12.21
CA ASP A 27 -11.46 -6.07 -12.59
C ASP A 27 -11.03 -5.38 -13.90
N VAL A 28 -11.93 -4.59 -14.50
CA VAL A 28 -11.64 -3.77 -15.70
C VAL A 28 -12.10 -2.30 -15.48
N LEU A 29 -11.42 -1.30 -16.06
CA LEU A 29 -11.83 0.14 -16.07
C LEU A 29 -11.76 0.75 -17.48
N ASP A 30 -12.51 1.81 -17.74
CA ASP A 30 -12.44 2.63 -18.96
C ASP A 30 -11.78 4.02 -18.71
N GLY A 31 -11.38 4.72 -19.77
CA GLY A 31 -10.84 6.08 -19.73
C GLY A 31 -11.22 6.99 -20.91
N ALA A 32 -11.60 8.22 -20.53
CA ALA A 32 -11.53 9.47 -21.31
C ALA A 32 -12.57 9.72 -22.44
N ALA A 33 -13.67 10.37 -22.06
CA ALA A 33 -14.44 11.21 -22.99
C ALA A 33 -13.72 12.54 -23.28
N GLY A 34 -13.63 12.93 -24.55
CA GLY A 34 -13.05 14.21 -24.97
C GLY A 34 -14.01 15.39 -24.82
N SER A 35 -13.49 16.56 -24.47
CA SER A 35 -14.21 17.84 -24.57
C SER A 35 -13.29 18.95 -25.08
N GLY A 36 -13.78 19.72 -26.04
CA GLY A 36 -13.01 20.82 -26.64
C GLY A 36 -13.13 22.10 -25.82
N LEU A 37 -11.99 22.72 -25.47
CA LEU A 37 -11.93 24.02 -24.81
C LEU A 37 -10.97 24.97 -25.54
N ARG A 38 -11.44 26.20 -25.78
CA ARG A 38 -10.65 27.28 -26.40
C ARG A 38 -9.53 27.75 -25.46
N PRO A 39 -8.38 28.23 -25.98
CA PRO A 39 -7.27 28.68 -25.14
C PRO A 39 -7.64 29.93 -24.33
N ARG A 40 -7.25 29.95 -23.05
CA ARG A 40 -7.25 31.17 -22.20
C ARG A 40 -5.88 31.86 -22.27
N PRO A 41 -5.81 33.20 -22.12
CA PRO A 41 -4.58 33.96 -22.27
C PRO A 41 -3.62 33.82 -21.08
N THR A 42 -2.33 33.91 -21.37
CA THR A 42 -1.23 33.85 -20.40
C THR A 42 -1.18 35.09 -19.50
N PRO A 43 -1.00 34.97 -18.16
CA PRO A 43 -0.80 36.13 -17.30
C PRO A 43 0.59 36.73 -17.51
N GLN A 44 0.66 38.03 -17.83
CA GLN A 44 1.94 38.75 -17.85
C GLN A 44 2.41 39.03 -16.41
N ARG A 45 3.69 38.75 -16.14
CA ARG A 45 4.33 39.07 -14.86
C ARG A 45 4.77 40.55 -14.88
N PRO A 46 4.37 41.39 -13.92
CA PRO A 46 4.84 42.77 -13.87
C PRO A 46 6.34 42.82 -13.55
N ARG A 47 7.07 43.70 -14.24
CA ARG A 47 8.48 44.03 -13.92
C ARG A 47 8.51 45.13 -12.87
N SER A 48 9.03 44.84 -11.68
CA SER A 48 9.53 45.87 -10.75
C SER A 48 11.06 45.89 -10.76
N LYS A 49 11.62 47.10 -10.87
CA LYS A 49 13.05 47.39 -10.63
C LYS A 49 13.26 47.68 -9.13
N THR A 50 14.52 47.96 -8.75
CA THR A 50 15.02 48.30 -7.38
C THR A 50 15.11 47.10 -6.43
N GLU A 51 16.15 46.92 -5.59
CA GLU A 51 17.52 47.46 -5.57
C GLU A 51 18.40 46.51 -4.72
N LYS A 52 19.74 46.52 -4.87
CA LYS A 52 20.67 45.70 -4.06
C LYS A 52 21.59 46.56 -3.21
N PRO A 53 21.78 46.22 -1.92
CA PRO A 53 23.03 46.40 -1.19
C PRO A 53 23.74 45.04 -0.91
N PRO A 54 25.02 45.01 -0.48
CA PRO A 54 25.96 43.97 -0.92
C PRO A 54 26.67 43.14 0.19
N HIS A 55 27.51 42.18 -0.26
CA HIS A 55 28.42 41.30 0.51
C HIS A 55 27.71 40.17 1.31
N ALA A 56 28.24 38.94 1.49
CA ALA A 56 29.24 38.10 0.81
C ALA A 56 29.03 36.62 1.32
N HIS A 57 29.81 35.55 1.06
CA HIS A 57 31.03 35.29 0.26
C HIS A 57 31.12 33.77 -0.06
N ALA A 58 31.73 33.37 -1.19
CA ALA A 58 32.21 32.00 -1.51
C ALA A 58 31.13 30.87 -1.66
N ALA A 59 31.32 29.78 -2.44
CA ALA A 59 32.37 29.42 -3.40
C ALA A 59 31.75 28.66 -4.59
N ALA A 60 32.17 28.96 -5.82
CA ALA A 60 31.80 28.20 -7.01
C ALA A 60 32.99 28.11 -7.99
N SER A 61 33.87 27.13 -7.76
CA SER A 61 34.91 26.74 -8.73
C SER A 61 35.63 25.46 -8.28
N LEU A 62 35.45 24.36 -9.01
CA LEU A 62 36.51 23.37 -9.32
C LEU A 62 35.94 22.23 -10.17
N LEU A 63 35.78 22.50 -11.47
CA LEU A 63 35.51 21.47 -12.48
C LEU A 63 36.52 21.61 -13.61
N LYS A 64 37.69 20.96 -13.45
CA LYS A 64 38.67 20.56 -14.48
C LYS A 64 39.97 20.08 -13.84
N ARG A 65 40.21 18.77 -13.88
CA ARG A 65 41.53 18.17 -14.18
C ARG A 65 41.31 16.74 -14.68
N ARG A 66 41.74 16.49 -15.91
CA ARG A 66 41.88 15.17 -16.55
C ARG A 66 43.39 14.94 -16.74
N GLN A 67 43.78 13.70 -17.07
CA GLN A 67 45.15 13.18 -17.16
C GLN A 67 45.77 12.87 -15.79
N SER A 68 46.49 11.76 -15.58
CA SER A 68 46.65 10.53 -16.40
C SER A 68 47.49 9.52 -15.60
N PHE A 69 47.05 8.27 -15.45
CA PHE A 69 47.94 7.15 -15.09
C PHE A 69 47.48 5.86 -15.76
N SER A 70 48.46 5.00 -16.09
CA SER A 70 48.32 3.86 -16.99
C SER A 70 48.26 2.52 -16.27
N HIS A 71 47.47 1.60 -16.82
CA HIS A 71 47.68 0.14 -16.84
C HIS A 71 48.37 -0.52 -15.64
N ALA A 72 47.56 -1.14 -14.78
CA ALA A 72 47.84 -2.48 -14.26
C ALA A 72 46.52 -3.27 -14.33
N GLY A 73 46.47 -4.33 -15.13
CA GLY A 73 45.26 -5.13 -15.30
C GLY A 73 45.23 -6.32 -14.33
N GLN A 74 44.07 -6.62 -13.77
CA GLN A 74 43.76 -7.92 -13.18
C GLN A 74 42.25 -8.18 -13.25
N HIS A 75 41.90 -9.24 -14.00
CA HIS A 75 40.65 -9.99 -14.03
C HIS A 75 39.37 -9.37 -13.42
N GLN A 76 38.46 -8.91 -14.28
CA GLN A 76 37.03 -8.97 -13.98
C GLN A 76 36.56 -10.43 -14.10
N GLN A 77 36.45 -11.11 -12.96
CA GLN A 77 35.66 -12.34 -12.87
C GLN A 77 34.18 -11.91 -12.94
N GLY A 78 33.48 -12.30 -14.00
CA GLY A 78 32.04 -12.04 -14.10
C GLY A 78 31.29 -12.87 -13.07
N TYR A 79 30.60 -12.21 -12.14
CA TYR A 79 29.58 -12.87 -11.33
C TYR A 79 28.36 -13.16 -12.22
N LEU A 80 28.41 -14.30 -12.90
CA LEU A 80 27.20 -15.07 -13.17
C LEU A 80 26.60 -15.40 -11.81
N LEU A 81 25.45 -14.80 -11.49
CA LEU A 81 24.60 -15.30 -10.43
C LEU A 81 24.11 -16.67 -10.90
N GLU A 82 24.61 -17.73 -10.26
CA GLU A 82 24.11 -19.07 -10.51
C GLU A 82 22.62 -19.12 -10.17
N SER A 83 21.85 -19.78 -11.03
CA SER A 83 20.40 -19.92 -10.92
C SER A 83 20.03 -20.99 -9.89
N SER A 84 20.44 -20.79 -8.64
CA SER A 84 20.14 -21.64 -7.49
C SER A 84 19.19 -20.91 -6.53
N GLU A 85 18.17 -21.64 -6.08
CA GLU A 85 17.20 -21.23 -5.05
C GLU A 85 16.25 -20.07 -5.45
N ILE A 86 15.56 -20.24 -6.59
CA ILE A 86 14.14 -19.83 -6.64
C ILE A 86 13.37 -20.83 -5.78
N THR A 87 13.34 -20.59 -4.46
CA THR A 87 12.42 -21.27 -3.55
C THR A 87 10.99 -20.92 -3.95
N GLU A 88 10.08 -21.90 -3.95
CA GLU A 88 8.65 -21.63 -4.06
C GLU A 88 8.26 -20.64 -2.97
N VAL A 89 7.94 -19.39 -3.36
CA VAL A 89 7.54 -18.37 -2.38
C VAL A 89 6.14 -18.73 -1.91
N SER A 90 6.11 -19.48 -0.82
CA SER A 90 4.90 -20.01 -0.19
C SER A 90 3.83 -18.94 -0.06
N ALA A 91 2.57 -19.33 -0.28
CA ALA A 91 1.41 -18.48 -0.03
C ALA A 91 1.35 -17.93 1.42
N LYS A 92 2.15 -18.49 2.33
CA LYS A 92 2.44 -17.95 3.67
C LYS A 92 3.50 -16.85 3.65
N HIS A 93 3.36 -15.84 2.79
CA HIS A 93 4.17 -14.63 2.85
C HIS A 93 3.26 -13.42 2.86
N PHE A 94 3.26 -12.67 3.97
CA PHE A 94 2.41 -11.51 4.24
C PHE A 94 2.27 -10.57 3.04
N ILE A 95 3.37 -10.23 2.36
CA ILE A 95 3.30 -9.28 1.24
C ILE A 95 2.62 -9.89 0.01
N ILE A 96 2.83 -11.17 -0.28
CA ILE A 96 2.14 -11.87 -1.38
C ILE A 96 0.66 -12.02 -1.08
N GLU A 97 0.32 -12.39 0.15
CA GLU A 97 -1.07 -12.50 0.59
C GLU A 97 -1.81 -11.15 0.47
N GLN A 98 -1.21 -10.05 0.91
CA GLN A 98 -1.78 -8.71 0.74
C GLN A 98 -1.74 -8.21 -0.71
N LEU A 99 -0.86 -8.75 -1.55
CA LEU A 99 -0.85 -8.44 -2.99
C LEU A 99 -2.01 -9.14 -3.70
N LEU A 100 -2.17 -10.45 -3.50
CA LEU A 100 -3.08 -11.31 -4.24
C LEU A 100 -4.50 -11.30 -3.68
N SER A 101 -4.67 -11.29 -2.35
CA SER A 101 -5.93 -11.61 -1.68
C SER A 101 -6.31 -10.67 -0.52
N SER A 102 -5.74 -9.46 -0.46
CA SER A 102 -6.03 -8.43 0.57
C SER A 102 -7.51 -8.37 0.97
N PRO A 103 -7.86 -8.48 2.26
CA PRO A 103 -6.97 -8.47 3.44
C PRO A 103 -6.35 -9.83 3.83
N GLY A 104 -6.52 -10.89 3.03
CA GLY A 104 -5.95 -12.21 3.34
C GLY A 104 -6.56 -12.86 4.59
N SER A 105 -5.71 -13.56 5.34
CA SER A 105 -5.97 -14.19 6.65
C SER A 105 -6.18 -13.20 7.80
N LEU A 106 -5.97 -11.89 7.60
CA LEU A 106 -6.17 -10.92 8.67
C LEU A 106 -7.59 -11.04 9.27
N PRO A 107 -7.74 -11.05 10.61
CA PRO A 107 -9.02 -11.29 11.26
C PRO A 107 -10.10 -10.28 10.84
N PRO A 108 -11.40 -10.59 11.01
CA PRO A 108 -12.45 -9.62 10.72
C PRO A 108 -12.25 -8.33 11.56
N PRO A 109 -12.62 -7.16 11.03
CA PRO A 109 -12.66 -5.92 11.79
C PRO A 109 -13.38 -6.04 13.13
N LEU A 110 -12.86 -5.34 14.15
CA LEU A 110 -13.54 -5.19 15.44
C LEU A 110 -14.80 -4.34 15.28
N SER A 111 -15.85 -4.65 16.05
CA SER A 111 -17.08 -3.86 16.06
C SER A 111 -16.83 -2.41 16.52
N THR A 112 -17.68 -1.48 16.11
CA THR A 112 -17.60 -0.07 16.52
C THR A 112 -17.54 0.10 18.05
N GLU A 113 -18.27 -0.73 18.81
CA GLU A 113 -18.26 -0.73 20.27
C GLU A 113 -16.96 -1.30 20.86
N GLN A 114 -16.27 -2.22 20.17
CA GLN A 114 -14.94 -2.68 20.55
C GLN A 114 -13.90 -1.59 20.28
N VAL A 115 -13.91 -0.99 19.09
CA VAL A 115 -12.98 0.10 18.72
C VAL A 115 -13.13 1.30 19.66
N GLN A 116 -14.36 1.73 19.97
CA GLN A 116 -14.59 2.84 20.91
C GLN A 116 -14.08 2.51 22.32
N ARG A 117 -14.39 1.32 22.86
CA ARG A 117 -13.90 0.90 24.18
C ARG A 117 -12.37 0.86 24.25
N ASN A 118 -11.70 0.45 23.19
CA ASN A 118 -10.24 0.47 23.12
C ASN A 118 -9.72 1.91 23.10
N ALA A 119 -10.32 2.78 22.28
CA ALA A 119 -9.93 4.19 22.17
C ALA A 119 -10.11 4.97 23.48
N ASP A 120 -11.13 4.65 24.27
CA ASP A 120 -11.38 5.26 25.59
C ASP A 120 -10.26 4.95 26.62
N THR A 121 -9.39 3.97 26.36
CA THR A 121 -8.22 3.67 27.21
C THR A 121 -7.01 4.57 26.97
N MET A 122 -7.00 5.36 25.90
CA MET A 122 -5.86 6.22 25.53
C MET A 122 -5.87 7.57 26.27
N ASP A 123 -4.75 7.94 26.88
CA ASP A 123 -4.61 9.25 27.54
C ASP A 123 -4.35 10.39 26.54
N HIS A 124 -5.45 11.04 26.12
CA HIS A 124 -5.43 12.28 25.35
C HIS A 124 -5.65 13.54 26.22
N SER A 125 -5.42 13.47 27.54
CA SER A 125 -5.70 14.58 28.48
C SER A 125 -4.94 15.87 28.18
N TYR A 126 -3.78 15.80 27.54
CA TYR A 126 -3.02 16.98 27.10
C TYR A 126 -3.70 17.70 25.93
N ILE A 127 -4.25 16.97 24.95
CA ILE A 127 -4.99 17.55 23.82
C ILE A 127 -6.26 18.25 24.31
N LYS A 128 -6.96 17.64 25.28
CA LYS A 128 -8.19 18.20 25.89
C LYS A 128 -7.98 19.55 26.59
N LYS A 129 -6.72 19.95 26.89
CA LYS A 129 -6.38 21.27 27.46
C LYS A 129 -6.22 22.37 26.41
N ILE A 130 -6.13 22.01 25.13
CA ILE A 130 -5.94 22.96 24.03
C ILE A 130 -7.33 23.24 23.41
N PRO A 131 -7.72 24.51 23.24
CA PRO A 131 -8.97 24.86 22.56
C PRO A 131 -9.07 24.21 21.17
N GLN A 132 -10.15 23.48 20.92
CA GLN A 132 -10.34 22.74 19.66
C GLN A 132 -10.27 23.66 18.43
N SER A 133 -10.71 24.92 18.56
CA SER A 133 -10.62 25.95 17.52
C SER A 133 -9.18 26.28 17.10
N LEU A 134 -8.19 26.11 17.98
CA LEU A 134 -6.77 26.28 17.63
C LEU A 134 -6.22 25.04 16.94
N ILE A 135 -6.59 23.84 17.42
CA ILE A 135 -6.17 22.56 16.80
C ILE A 135 -6.70 22.47 15.36
N THR A 136 -7.95 22.88 15.13
CA THR A 136 -8.60 22.82 13.81
C THR A 136 -8.40 24.08 12.96
N ALA A 137 -7.68 25.09 13.47
CA ALA A 137 -7.44 26.33 12.73
C ALA A 137 -6.77 26.07 11.37
N PRO A 138 -7.31 26.61 10.26
CA PRO A 138 -6.63 26.58 8.97
C PRO A 138 -5.44 27.54 8.95
N GLY A 139 -4.52 27.33 8.01
CA GLY A 139 -3.37 28.21 7.81
C GLY A 139 -2.12 27.85 8.63
N PRO A 140 -1.07 28.69 8.56
CA PRO A 140 0.25 28.38 9.09
C PRO A 140 0.29 28.11 10.59
N ASP A 141 -0.39 28.93 11.40
CA ASP A 141 -0.28 28.87 12.86
C ASP A 141 -0.92 27.60 13.43
N GLY A 142 -2.10 27.23 12.94
CA GLY A 142 -2.73 25.94 13.27
C GLY A 142 -1.87 24.75 12.80
N GLN A 143 -1.17 24.88 11.67
CA GLN A 143 -0.25 23.84 11.20
C GLN A 143 1.01 23.74 12.07
N LEU A 144 1.56 24.86 12.53
CA LEU A 144 2.68 24.91 13.47
C LEU A 144 2.30 24.30 14.82
N LEU A 145 1.11 24.60 15.35
CA LEU A 145 0.58 23.96 16.55
C LEU A 145 0.47 22.45 16.40
N ARG A 146 -0.20 21.96 15.34
CA ARG A 146 -0.33 20.52 15.06
C ARG A 146 1.02 19.81 14.89
N LYS A 147 2.01 20.48 14.26
CA LYS A 147 3.39 19.98 14.16
C LYS A 147 4.09 19.94 15.52
N GLY A 148 3.94 20.97 16.35
CA GLY A 148 4.52 21.03 17.70
C GLY A 148 4.03 19.90 18.61
N LEU A 149 2.77 19.48 18.46
CA LEU A 149 2.18 18.35 19.21
C LEU A 149 2.77 16.97 18.83
N LEU A 150 3.52 16.87 17.73
CA LEU A 150 4.25 15.65 17.35
C LEU A 150 5.65 15.57 17.98
N SER A 151 6.16 16.67 18.55
CA SER A 151 7.50 16.70 19.14
C SER A 151 7.53 15.88 20.43
N GLY A 152 8.42 14.88 20.48
CA GLY A 152 8.50 13.89 21.56
C GLY A 152 7.46 12.76 21.46
N ALA A 153 6.50 12.82 20.53
CA ALA A 153 5.54 11.75 20.32
C ALA A 153 6.21 10.51 19.68
N THR A 154 5.82 9.32 20.13
CA THR A 154 6.25 8.06 19.52
C THR A 154 5.25 7.60 18.49
N ILE A 155 5.72 7.36 17.26
CA ILE A 155 4.93 6.89 16.13
C ILE A 155 5.62 5.67 15.54
N VAL A 156 4.84 4.60 15.35
CA VAL A 156 5.29 3.37 14.69
C VAL A 156 4.97 3.44 13.20
N PHE A 157 5.97 3.15 12.38
CA PHE A 157 5.83 3.02 10.93
C PHE A 157 5.98 1.54 10.57
N PHE A 158 4.87 0.89 10.23
CA PHE A 158 4.85 -0.53 9.90
C PHE A 158 5.10 -0.73 8.40
N THR A 159 6.24 -1.32 8.07
CA THR A 159 6.93 -1.32 6.78
C THR A 159 7.20 0.10 6.23
N PRO A 160 8.47 0.43 5.90
CA PRO A 160 8.86 1.80 5.54
C PRO A 160 8.61 2.13 4.06
N GLY A 161 8.20 1.16 3.25
CA GLY A 161 8.20 1.23 1.79
C GLY A 161 9.62 1.18 1.21
N TYR A 162 9.79 1.57 -0.06
CA TYR A 162 11.09 1.59 -0.73
C TYR A 162 11.99 2.75 -0.26
N GLU A 163 13.32 2.61 -0.42
CA GLU A 163 14.34 3.54 0.09
C GLU A 163 14.14 5.01 -0.31
N GLY A 164 13.60 5.27 -1.51
CA GLY A 164 13.22 6.62 -1.95
C GLY A 164 12.19 7.35 -1.07
N LYS A 165 11.60 6.68 -0.06
CA LYS A 165 10.76 7.28 0.98
C LYS A 165 11.52 7.76 2.23
N ARG A 166 12.85 7.61 2.26
CA ARG A 166 13.75 8.08 3.33
C ARG A 166 13.44 9.47 3.88
N PHE A 167 13.13 10.42 2.99
CA PHE A 167 12.82 11.80 3.34
C PHE A 167 11.66 11.95 4.34
N ILE A 168 10.76 10.95 4.44
CA ILE A 168 9.64 10.98 5.37
C ILE A 168 10.13 10.79 6.81
N TYR A 169 11.10 9.89 7.05
CA TYR A 169 11.68 9.63 8.37
C TYR A 169 12.63 10.75 8.79
N GLU A 170 13.33 11.34 7.82
CA GLU A 170 14.10 12.57 8.04
C GLU A 170 13.18 13.72 8.46
N HIS A 171 12.02 13.91 7.80
CA HIS A 171 11.04 14.91 8.23
C HIS A 171 10.38 14.58 9.59
N ALA A 172 10.13 13.31 9.89
CA ALA A 172 9.63 12.88 11.20
C ALA A 172 10.63 13.26 12.31
N LYS A 173 11.93 13.07 12.08
CA LYS A 173 13.00 13.53 12.98
C LYS A 173 13.06 15.06 13.10
N GLU A 174 12.90 15.82 12.01
CA GLU A 174 12.82 17.29 12.06
C GLU A 174 11.63 17.79 12.90
N LEU A 175 10.52 17.06 12.89
CA LEU A 175 9.34 17.32 13.73
C LEU A 175 9.51 16.88 15.20
N GLY A 176 10.63 16.23 15.54
CA GLY A 176 10.90 15.71 16.88
C GLY A 176 10.21 14.38 17.20
N VAL A 177 9.70 13.65 16.20
CA VAL A 177 9.00 12.37 16.40
C VAL A 177 9.99 11.26 16.78
N SER A 178 9.69 10.57 17.88
CA SER A 178 10.35 9.33 18.28
C SER A 178 9.90 8.19 17.35
N THR A 179 10.54 8.12 16.20
CA THR A 179 10.20 7.19 15.12
C THR A 179 10.65 5.77 15.45
N VAL A 180 9.70 4.82 15.43
CA VAL A 180 9.97 3.38 15.45
C VAL A 180 9.57 2.79 14.10
N ILE A 181 10.42 1.97 13.49
CA ILE A 181 10.09 1.23 12.27
C ILE A 181 9.98 -0.26 12.61
N ILE A 182 8.92 -0.91 12.13
CA ILE A 182 8.73 -2.36 12.19
C ILE A 182 8.74 -2.89 10.76
N ASP A 183 9.62 -3.83 10.43
CA ASP A 183 9.76 -4.36 9.06
C ASP A 183 10.43 -5.75 9.05
N ALA A 184 10.62 -6.35 7.88
CA ALA A 184 11.46 -7.54 7.72
C ALA A 184 12.93 -7.26 8.10
N ALA A 185 13.64 -8.27 8.61
CA ALA A 185 15.09 -8.21 8.83
C ALA A 185 15.85 -7.87 7.53
N GLY A 186 16.94 -7.09 7.62
CA GLY A 186 17.70 -6.67 6.43
C GLY A 186 17.02 -5.55 5.61
N SER A 187 15.94 -4.95 6.13
CA SER A 187 15.35 -3.75 5.55
C SER A 187 16.38 -2.61 5.45
N TRP A 188 16.31 -1.84 4.36
CA TRP A 188 17.12 -0.64 4.19
C TRP A 188 16.95 0.36 5.33
N ALA A 189 15.81 0.33 6.04
CA ALA A 189 15.51 1.22 7.14
C ALA A 189 16.24 0.86 8.46
N GLU A 190 16.80 -0.35 8.58
CA GLU A 190 17.52 -0.79 9.78
C GLU A 190 18.74 0.11 10.08
N ARG A 191 19.48 0.50 9.03
CA ARG A 191 20.64 1.41 9.15
C ARG A 191 20.28 2.83 9.62
N LEU A 192 19.01 3.25 9.50
CA LEU A 192 18.55 4.56 9.98
C LEU A 192 18.69 4.71 11.51
N VAL A 193 18.80 3.61 12.25
CA VAL A 193 19.10 3.63 13.70
C VAL A 193 20.54 4.12 13.91
N ALA A 194 21.51 3.55 13.20
CA ALA A 194 22.93 3.93 13.31
C ALA A 194 23.21 5.35 12.80
N GLU A 195 22.46 5.80 11.79
CA GLU A 195 22.46 7.18 11.31
C GLU A 195 21.69 8.16 12.24
N GLY A 196 21.04 7.64 13.29
CA GLY A 196 20.23 8.42 14.22
C GLY A 196 19.05 9.14 13.58
N VAL A 197 18.54 8.64 12.44
CA VAL A 197 17.33 9.16 11.77
C VAL A 197 16.07 8.67 12.46
N ILE A 198 16.07 7.42 12.94
CA ILE A 198 14.99 6.84 13.74
C ILE A 198 15.47 6.44 15.14
N LYS A 199 14.56 6.21 16.09
CA LYS A 199 14.89 5.78 17.46
C LYS A 199 15.14 4.28 17.56
N LYS A 200 14.33 3.49 16.86
CA LYS A 200 14.35 2.02 16.98
C LYS A 200 13.89 1.36 15.69
N PHE A 201 14.50 0.23 15.37
CA PHE A 201 14.04 -0.69 14.35
C PHE A 201 13.67 -2.01 15.04
N ILE A 202 12.59 -2.65 14.59
CA ILE A 202 12.16 -3.97 15.06
C ILE A 202 12.00 -4.86 13.84
N ALA A 203 12.85 -5.87 13.74
CA ALA A 203 12.71 -6.92 12.74
C ALA A 203 11.59 -7.88 13.15
N LEU A 204 10.67 -8.19 12.23
CA LEU A 204 9.70 -9.28 12.35
C LEU A 204 9.93 -10.32 11.25
N ASN A 205 9.45 -11.54 11.50
CA ASN A 205 9.26 -12.50 10.42
C ASN A 205 8.07 -12.05 9.55
N MET A 206 8.31 -11.79 8.27
CA MET A 206 7.26 -11.51 7.27
C MET A 206 6.99 -12.72 6.36
N GLU A 207 7.78 -13.79 6.47
CA GLU A 207 7.62 -15.08 5.77
C GLU A 207 6.63 -16.00 6.52
N GLN A 208 5.50 -15.41 6.87
CA GLN A 208 4.35 -16.07 7.48
C GLN A 208 3.06 -15.40 7.00
N ASP A 209 1.92 -15.98 7.34
CA ASP A 209 0.61 -15.40 7.04
C ASP A 209 0.34 -14.09 7.83
N SER A 210 -0.61 -13.32 7.33
CA SER A 210 -0.92 -11.99 7.84
C SER A 210 -1.48 -12.00 9.27
N GLU A 211 -2.15 -13.07 9.69
CA GLU A 211 -2.64 -13.21 11.07
C GLU A 211 -1.46 -13.32 12.06
N MET A 212 -0.46 -14.17 11.75
CA MET A 212 0.74 -14.28 12.56
C MET A 212 1.57 -12.98 12.57
N VAL A 213 1.73 -12.31 11.42
CA VAL A 213 2.40 -10.99 11.38
C VAL A 213 1.66 -9.95 12.23
N LEU A 214 0.32 -9.94 12.22
CA LEU A 214 -0.47 -9.03 13.06
C LEU A 214 -0.25 -9.31 14.55
N SER A 215 -0.20 -10.59 14.96
CA SER A 215 0.08 -11.00 16.34
C SER A 215 1.47 -10.54 16.80
N ASP A 216 2.50 -10.82 16.01
CA ASP A 216 3.89 -10.45 16.32
C ASP A 216 4.08 -8.93 16.37
N ALA A 217 3.44 -8.20 15.45
CA ALA A 217 3.44 -6.74 15.44
C ALA A 217 2.75 -6.15 16.68
N LEU A 218 1.62 -6.71 17.10
CA LEU A 218 0.92 -6.28 18.31
C LEU A 218 1.76 -6.52 19.57
N ALA A 219 2.42 -7.69 19.68
CA ALA A 219 3.33 -8.00 20.77
C ALA A 219 4.53 -7.04 20.82
N ALA A 220 5.15 -6.76 19.67
CA ALA A 220 6.24 -5.80 19.53
C ALA A 220 5.84 -4.37 19.94
N ILE A 221 4.63 -3.94 19.58
CA ILE A 221 4.10 -2.61 19.91
C ILE A 221 3.76 -2.50 21.40
N HIS A 222 3.17 -3.53 22.01
CA HIS A 222 2.95 -3.56 23.46
C HIS A 222 4.28 -3.45 24.25
N ALA A 223 5.34 -4.12 23.78
CA ALA A 223 6.67 -4.04 24.40
C ALA A 223 7.33 -2.66 24.33
N LEU A 224 6.83 -1.73 23.50
CA LEU A 224 7.32 -0.34 23.46
C LEU A 224 6.83 0.49 24.66
N LYS A 225 5.75 0.08 25.34
CA LYS A 225 5.16 0.84 26.46
C LYS A 225 6.19 1.22 27.53
N ASP A 226 7.06 0.27 27.87
CA ASP A 226 8.08 0.38 28.92
C ASP A 226 9.49 0.63 28.35
N ASP A 227 9.61 0.91 27.03
CA ASP A 227 10.89 1.18 26.37
C ASP A 227 11.41 2.59 26.72
N PRO A 228 12.64 2.74 27.25
CA PRO A 228 13.13 4.03 27.73
C PRO A 228 13.56 5.01 26.62
N LEU A 229 13.63 4.59 25.36
CA LEU A 229 14.00 5.44 24.22
C LEU A 229 12.79 6.01 23.48
N THR A 230 11.63 5.35 23.63
CA THR A 230 10.42 5.59 22.83
C THR A 230 9.16 5.68 23.69
N GLY A 231 8.96 4.75 24.64
CA GLY A 231 7.73 4.68 25.41
C GLY A 231 6.49 4.37 24.56
N THR A 232 5.31 4.61 25.13
CA THR A 232 4.03 4.26 24.52
C THR A 232 3.80 4.97 23.18
N PRO A 233 3.61 4.25 22.06
CA PRO A 233 3.23 4.85 20.78
C PRO A 233 1.83 5.46 20.83
N ILE A 234 1.67 6.65 20.25
CA ILE A 234 0.36 7.34 20.14
C ILE A 234 -0.25 7.28 18.73
N GLY A 235 0.39 6.53 17.83
CA GLY A 235 -0.07 6.36 16.46
C GLY A 235 0.76 5.32 15.71
N ILE A 236 0.10 4.65 14.77
CA ILE A 236 0.73 3.70 13.83
C ILE A 236 0.34 4.15 12.42
N THR A 237 1.29 4.11 11.50
CA THR A 237 1.04 4.41 10.10
C THR A 237 1.90 3.54 9.19
N THR A 238 1.69 3.63 7.89
CA THR A 238 2.52 2.96 6.88
C THR A 238 2.56 3.78 5.60
N PHE A 239 3.65 3.61 4.84
CA PHE A 239 3.71 4.06 3.45
C PHE A 239 3.79 2.88 2.47
N SER A 240 3.49 1.66 2.92
CA SER A 240 3.25 0.50 2.06
C SER A 240 1.76 0.27 1.92
N GLU A 241 1.26 0.33 0.68
CA GLU A 241 -0.13 0.05 0.33
C GLU A 241 -0.59 -1.34 0.80
N LEU A 242 0.33 -2.31 0.81
CA LEU A 242 0.07 -3.69 1.19
C LEU A 242 -0.06 -3.86 2.71
N SER A 243 0.40 -2.89 3.50
CA SER A 243 0.33 -2.94 4.96
C SER A 243 -0.84 -2.16 5.57
N VAL A 244 -1.58 -1.38 4.78
CA VAL A 244 -2.70 -0.57 5.27
C VAL A 244 -3.78 -1.41 5.99
N PRO A 245 -4.18 -2.61 5.51
CA PRO A 245 -5.14 -3.48 6.20
C PRO A 245 -4.68 -3.98 7.57
N LEU A 246 -3.37 -4.25 7.72
CA LEU A 246 -2.77 -4.69 8.98
C LEU A 246 -2.66 -3.52 9.96
N VAL A 247 -2.20 -2.35 9.50
CA VAL A 247 -2.12 -1.13 10.32
C VAL A 247 -3.50 -0.69 10.83
N ALA A 248 -4.54 -0.74 9.99
CA ALA A 248 -5.90 -0.42 10.43
C ALA A 248 -6.40 -1.36 11.55
N ARG A 249 -6.06 -2.64 11.48
CA ARG A 249 -6.37 -3.62 12.53
C ARG A 249 -5.57 -3.38 13.80
N LEU A 250 -4.26 -3.11 13.70
CA LEU A 250 -3.44 -2.72 14.85
C LEU A 250 -4.02 -1.48 15.55
N CYS A 251 -4.37 -0.43 14.81
CA CYS A 251 -4.97 0.77 15.37
C CYS A 251 -6.31 0.47 16.06
N ASN A 252 -7.21 -0.27 15.41
CA ASN A 252 -8.50 -0.67 16.01
C ASN A 252 -8.32 -1.49 17.31
N ILE A 253 -7.36 -2.43 17.34
CA ILE A 253 -7.06 -3.24 18.53
C ILE A 253 -6.46 -2.39 19.65
N LEU A 254 -5.60 -1.44 19.32
CA LEU A 254 -4.90 -0.57 20.28
C LEU A 254 -5.68 0.70 20.64
N GLY A 255 -6.86 0.94 20.05
CA GLY A 255 -7.63 2.16 20.28
C GLY A 255 -7.03 3.42 19.65
N LEU A 256 -6.09 3.27 18.72
CA LEU A 256 -5.39 4.40 18.09
C LEU A 256 -6.19 4.97 16.91
N PRO A 257 -6.09 6.29 16.62
CA PRO A 257 -6.82 6.90 15.51
C PRO A 257 -6.41 6.34 14.13
N SER A 258 -7.37 5.80 13.38
CA SER A 258 -7.20 5.38 11.99
C SER A 258 -8.52 5.41 11.20
N SER A 259 -8.44 5.18 9.89
CA SER A 259 -9.60 4.71 9.12
C SER A 259 -10.06 3.34 9.64
N SER A 260 -11.37 3.07 9.61
CA SER A 260 -11.90 1.76 9.98
C SER A 260 -11.39 0.67 9.03
N ALA A 261 -11.12 -0.52 9.57
CA ALA A 261 -10.59 -1.63 8.78
C ALA A 261 -11.54 -2.06 7.66
N GLU A 262 -12.86 -1.94 7.84
CA GLU A 262 -13.88 -2.15 6.81
C GLU A 262 -13.69 -1.19 5.62
N ALA A 263 -13.48 0.10 5.90
CA ALA A 263 -13.29 1.11 4.86
C ALA A 263 -11.96 0.90 4.11
N VAL A 264 -10.93 0.42 4.82
CA VAL A 264 -9.64 0.04 4.24
C VAL A 264 -9.77 -1.20 3.34
N ASP A 265 -10.42 -2.26 3.83
CA ASP A 265 -10.64 -3.50 3.07
C ASP A 265 -11.51 -3.24 1.82
N VAL A 266 -12.49 -2.32 1.91
CA VAL A 266 -13.24 -1.81 0.74
C VAL A 266 -12.34 -1.02 -0.22
N ALA A 267 -11.49 -0.13 0.28
CA ALA A 267 -10.60 0.70 -0.55
C ALA A 267 -9.51 -0.10 -1.27
N ARG A 268 -9.02 -1.19 -0.66
CA ARG A 268 -8.01 -2.10 -1.25
C ARG A 268 -8.56 -2.99 -2.35
N ASN A 269 -9.87 -3.21 -2.37
CA ASN A 269 -10.55 -4.01 -3.37
C ASN A 269 -11.26 -3.09 -4.39
N LYS A 270 -10.76 -3.08 -5.63
CA LYS A 270 -11.24 -2.14 -6.64
C LYS A 270 -12.71 -2.36 -7.03
N HIS A 271 -13.23 -3.58 -6.89
CA HIS A 271 -14.62 -3.91 -7.22
C HIS A 271 -15.57 -3.39 -6.14
N THR A 272 -15.27 -3.66 -4.87
CA THR A 272 -16.07 -3.18 -3.75
C THR A 272 -15.97 -1.67 -3.58
N THR A 273 -14.82 -1.06 -3.88
CA THR A 273 -14.69 0.40 -4.04
C THR A 273 -15.67 0.94 -5.08
N ARG A 274 -15.73 0.35 -6.28
CA ARG A 274 -16.63 0.79 -7.36
C ARG A 274 -18.11 0.62 -7.00
N ARG A 275 -18.45 -0.44 -6.27
CA ARG A 275 -19.79 -0.65 -5.71
C ARG A 275 -20.13 0.39 -4.64
N ALA A 276 -19.27 0.58 -3.63
CA ALA A 276 -19.49 1.56 -2.56
C ALA A 276 -19.63 2.99 -3.09
N MET A 277 -18.84 3.37 -4.11
CA MET A 277 -19.01 4.63 -4.83
C MET A 277 -20.39 4.75 -5.48
N LYS A 278 -20.84 3.70 -6.20
CA LYS A 278 -22.15 3.66 -6.86
C LYS A 278 -23.30 3.80 -5.86
N ASP A 279 -23.22 3.04 -4.76
CA ASP A 279 -24.25 3.01 -3.70
C ASP A 279 -24.33 4.37 -2.96
N ALA A 280 -23.21 5.09 -2.87
CA ALA A 280 -23.14 6.47 -2.36
C ALA A 280 -23.53 7.54 -3.41
N GLY A 281 -23.97 7.16 -4.62
CA GLY A 281 -24.33 8.09 -5.69
C GLY A 281 -23.14 8.83 -6.34
N LEU A 282 -21.90 8.38 -6.11
CA LEU A 282 -20.70 8.97 -6.68
C LEU A 282 -20.46 8.47 -8.11
N ALA A 283 -19.89 9.34 -8.94
CA ALA A 283 -19.53 9.01 -10.31
C ALA A 283 -18.54 7.84 -10.36
N THR A 284 -18.90 6.79 -11.10
CA THR A 284 -18.13 5.56 -11.25
C THR A 284 -18.15 5.13 -12.72
N VAL A 285 -17.06 4.55 -13.21
CA VAL A 285 -17.01 4.02 -14.58
C VAL A 285 -17.68 2.65 -14.66
N ALA A 286 -18.15 2.27 -15.85
CA ALA A 286 -18.57 0.90 -16.13
C ALA A 286 -17.42 -0.07 -15.76
N ASN A 287 -17.77 -1.14 -15.06
CA ASN A 287 -16.84 -2.15 -14.57
C ASN A 287 -17.58 -3.49 -14.43
N SER A 288 -16.86 -4.58 -14.62
CA SER A 288 -17.33 -5.94 -14.37
C SER A 288 -16.20 -6.74 -13.73
N LEU A 289 -16.57 -7.72 -12.91
CA LEU A 289 -15.66 -8.63 -12.24
C LEU A 289 -15.48 -9.88 -13.11
N ILE A 290 -14.23 -10.21 -13.44
CA ILE A 290 -13.87 -11.43 -14.17
C ILE A 290 -13.15 -12.34 -13.18
N LYS A 291 -13.77 -13.47 -12.85
CA LYS A 291 -13.17 -14.54 -12.03
C LYS A 291 -12.59 -15.63 -12.91
N THR A 292 -13.21 -15.85 -14.06
CA THR A 292 -12.96 -16.93 -15.00
C THR A 292 -13.22 -16.45 -16.42
N GLU A 293 -12.69 -17.18 -17.41
CA GLU A 293 -12.91 -16.93 -18.83
C GLU A 293 -14.39 -16.94 -19.27
N THR A 294 -15.27 -17.61 -18.51
CA THR A 294 -16.72 -17.62 -18.78
C THR A 294 -17.42 -16.32 -18.40
N ASP A 295 -16.79 -15.45 -17.61
CA ASP A 295 -17.34 -14.14 -17.22
C ASP A 295 -17.09 -13.07 -18.31
N ILE A 296 -16.17 -13.33 -19.25
CA ILE A 296 -15.72 -12.37 -20.27
C ILE A 296 -16.87 -11.85 -21.15
N PRO A 297 -17.79 -12.68 -21.69
CA PRO A 297 -18.87 -12.18 -22.55
C PRO A 297 -19.80 -11.17 -21.85
N GLU A 298 -20.14 -11.39 -20.58
CA GLU A 298 -20.94 -10.43 -19.81
C GLU A 298 -20.12 -9.19 -19.40
N ALA A 299 -18.80 -9.33 -19.16
CA ALA A 299 -17.92 -8.18 -18.95
C ALA A 299 -17.80 -7.29 -20.20
N VAL A 300 -17.66 -7.87 -21.40
CA VAL A 300 -17.66 -7.15 -22.68
C VAL A 300 -18.97 -6.38 -22.86
N LYS A 301 -20.11 -7.02 -22.62
CA LYS A 301 -21.45 -6.43 -22.70
C LYS A 301 -21.68 -5.30 -21.68
N ALA A 302 -21.08 -5.40 -20.50
CA ALA A 302 -21.24 -4.41 -19.42
C ALA A 302 -20.30 -3.19 -19.53
N VAL A 303 -19.11 -3.36 -20.12
CA VAL A 303 -18.05 -2.33 -20.15
C VAL A 303 -17.79 -1.78 -21.57
N GLY A 304 -17.82 -2.62 -22.59
CA GLY A 304 -17.42 -2.27 -23.95
C GLY A 304 -15.89 -2.16 -24.13
N PHE A 305 -15.47 -1.57 -25.25
CA PHE A 305 -14.07 -1.33 -25.62
C PHE A 305 -13.85 0.09 -26.17
N PRO A 306 -12.63 0.66 -26.04
CA PRO A 306 -11.45 0.11 -25.35
C PRO A 306 -11.65 0.01 -23.83
N ALA A 307 -10.87 -0.86 -23.18
CA ALA A 307 -10.96 -1.08 -21.73
C ALA A 307 -9.58 -1.37 -21.11
N VAL A 308 -9.49 -1.39 -19.78
CA VAL A 308 -8.27 -1.57 -19.01
C VAL A 308 -8.43 -2.70 -17.98
N LEU A 309 -7.97 -3.90 -18.32
CA LEU A 309 -7.88 -5.05 -17.42
C LEU A 309 -6.85 -4.79 -16.30
N LYS A 310 -7.13 -5.25 -15.08
CA LYS A 310 -6.28 -5.08 -13.89
C LYS A 310 -6.66 -6.09 -12.78
N PRO A 311 -5.76 -6.50 -11.87
CA PRO A 311 -6.14 -7.30 -10.70
C PRO A 311 -7.11 -6.53 -9.76
N ILE A 312 -7.91 -7.25 -8.97
CA ILE A 312 -8.87 -6.66 -8.00
C ILE A 312 -8.12 -5.95 -6.85
N SER A 313 -7.11 -6.64 -6.32
CA SER A 313 -6.09 -6.25 -5.34
C SER A 313 -4.80 -5.85 -6.07
N GLY A 314 -3.61 -5.93 -5.45
CA GLY A 314 -2.35 -5.56 -6.11
C GLY A 314 -1.89 -4.11 -5.89
N ALA A 315 -0.71 -3.79 -6.42
CA ALA A 315 -0.03 -2.49 -6.30
C ALA A 315 0.82 -2.18 -7.55
N ALA A 316 1.41 -0.98 -7.61
CA ALA A 316 2.37 -0.54 -8.65
C ALA A 316 1.92 -0.67 -10.12
N SER A 317 0.61 -0.75 -10.38
CA SER A 317 0.03 -1.05 -11.71
C SER A 317 0.47 -2.41 -12.30
N LEU A 318 0.90 -3.35 -11.46
CA LEU A 318 1.13 -4.74 -11.84
C LEU A 318 -0.15 -5.36 -12.42
N GLY A 319 -0.03 -6.11 -13.51
CA GLY A 319 -1.17 -6.74 -14.18
C GLY A 319 -2.13 -5.79 -14.92
N VAL A 320 -1.79 -4.50 -15.06
CA VAL A 320 -2.66 -3.54 -15.75
C VAL A 320 -2.40 -3.56 -17.26
N LYS A 321 -3.41 -3.94 -18.06
CA LYS A 321 -3.35 -4.01 -19.54
C LYS A 321 -4.49 -3.22 -20.19
N LYS A 322 -4.19 -2.53 -21.29
CA LYS A 322 -5.23 -2.01 -22.19
C LYS A 322 -5.66 -3.09 -23.18
N VAL A 323 -6.96 -3.24 -23.40
CA VAL A 323 -7.57 -4.20 -24.32
C VAL A 323 -8.53 -3.46 -25.25
N TYR A 324 -8.56 -3.84 -26.53
CA TYR A 324 -9.31 -3.14 -27.58
C TYR A 324 -10.43 -3.97 -28.19
N ASP A 325 -10.42 -5.29 -27.94
CA ASP A 325 -11.39 -6.26 -28.41
C ASP A 325 -11.43 -7.47 -27.46
N GLU A 326 -12.37 -8.38 -27.71
CA GLU A 326 -12.62 -9.57 -26.89
C GLU A 326 -11.45 -10.56 -26.92
N ALA A 327 -10.78 -10.73 -28.06
CA ALA A 327 -9.61 -11.60 -28.18
C ALA A 327 -8.44 -11.10 -27.32
N GLY A 328 -8.20 -9.78 -27.33
CA GLY A 328 -7.23 -9.11 -26.46
C GLY A 328 -7.60 -9.19 -24.97
N LEU A 329 -8.89 -9.28 -24.62
CA LEU A 329 -9.34 -9.51 -23.25
C LEU A 329 -9.08 -10.95 -22.79
N TYR A 330 -9.35 -11.96 -23.62
CA TYR A 330 -8.98 -13.35 -23.34
C TYR A 330 -7.46 -13.52 -23.15
N ALA A 331 -6.66 -13.04 -24.11
CA ALA A 331 -5.20 -13.10 -24.02
C ALA A 331 -4.67 -12.33 -22.80
N GLY A 332 -5.18 -11.10 -22.58
CA GLY A 332 -4.83 -10.28 -21.43
C GLY A 332 -5.17 -10.95 -20.09
N PHE A 333 -6.31 -11.64 -19.98
CA PHE A 333 -6.71 -12.34 -18.76
C PHE A 333 -5.75 -13.49 -18.44
N ALA A 334 -5.43 -14.33 -19.42
CA ALA A 334 -4.46 -15.41 -19.25
C ALA A 334 -3.06 -14.89 -18.88
N GLU A 335 -2.58 -13.84 -19.58
CA GLU A 335 -1.27 -13.22 -19.32
C GLU A 335 -1.19 -12.59 -17.92
N VAL A 336 -2.20 -11.84 -17.48
CA VAL A 336 -2.18 -11.20 -16.15
C VAL A 336 -2.33 -12.24 -15.05
N LYS A 337 -3.14 -13.28 -15.25
CA LYS A 337 -3.23 -14.39 -14.29
C LYS A 337 -1.85 -15.03 -14.07
N ALA A 338 -1.14 -15.37 -15.15
CA ALA A 338 0.21 -15.91 -15.08
C ALA A 338 1.21 -14.91 -14.48
N GLU A 339 1.13 -13.61 -14.79
CA GLU A 339 1.98 -12.57 -14.17
C GLU A 339 1.79 -12.52 -12.65
N MET A 340 0.53 -12.54 -12.18
CA MET A 340 0.21 -12.50 -10.74
C MET A 340 0.60 -13.80 -10.01
N GLU A 341 0.48 -14.97 -10.66
CA GLU A 341 0.91 -16.27 -10.09
C GLU A 341 2.43 -16.37 -9.92
N ASN A 342 3.22 -15.68 -10.76
CA ASN A 342 4.69 -15.73 -10.74
C ASN A 342 5.36 -14.49 -10.10
N THR A 343 4.61 -13.55 -9.54
CA THR A 343 5.18 -12.30 -8.99
C THR A 343 5.92 -12.55 -7.68
N ILE A 344 7.20 -12.16 -7.64
CA ILE A 344 8.05 -12.22 -6.44
C ILE A 344 8.10 -10.84 -5.76
N VAL A 345 8.09 -10.85 -4.43
CA VAL A 345 8.32 -9.67 -3.59
C VAL A 345 9.77 -9.71 -3.10
N THR A 346 10.49 -8.60 -3.16
CA THR A 346 11.82 -8.47 -2.55
C THR A 346 11.94 -7.13 -1.83
N SER A 347 12.26 -7.15 -0.54
CA SER A 347 12.48 -5.95 0.29
C SER A 347 11.35 -4.90 0.21
N GLY A 348 10.09 -5.35 0.16
CA GLY A 348 8.91 -4.48 0.04
C GLY A 348 8.67 -3.86 -1.34
N ALA A 349 9.51 -4.20 -2.33
CA ALA A 349 9.30 -3.89 -3.75
C ALA A 349 8.74 -5.12 -4.48
N LEU A 350 7.98 -4.87 -5.55
CA LEU A 350 7.56 -5.89 -6.50
C LEU A 350 8.64 -6.01 -7.57
N VAL A 351 9.20 -7.21 -7.73
CA VAL A 351 10.26 -7.51 -8.68
C VAL A 351 9.72 -8.46 -9.75
N LYS A 352 10.19 -8.27 -10.98
CA LYS A 352 9.88 -9.11 -12.14
C LYS A 352 11.08 -9.97 -12.51
#